data_AF-A0A1R1A9S7-F1
#
_entry.id   AF-A0A1R1A9S7-F1
#
_cell.length_a   1.000
_cell.length_b   1.000
_cell.length_c   1.000
_cell.angle_alpha   90.00
_cell.angle_beta   90.00
_cell.angle_gamma   90.00
#
_symmetry.space_group_name_H-M   'P 1'
#
loop_
_entity.id
_entity.type
_entity.pdbx_description
1 polymer ?
#
loop_
_entity_poly.entity_id
_entity_poly.type
_entity_poly.pdbx_seq_one_letter_code
_entity_poly.pdbx_strand_id
1 'polypeptide(L)'
;MSEQREDSNTLRRGLKARHMTMISLGGSIGTGLFLASGGAIHSAGPGGAVLAYTLIGIMVYFLMTSLGEMATYMPVSGTFSTYAARFVDPSLGFALGWNYWYNWAITIAAELSAATLIMKFWFPNSPSILWSGLFLLLMLSLNLLSVKGYGESEYWLAMIKIVTVIVFIAIGLMMVIGIWNGKAVGISNLTDNPFPAGFLATLGVFMAAGFSFQGTELIGVTAGESENPRENIPRAIRSIFWRILLFYILAILLIGMLIPYSNAKLASGDISTSPFTIIFERAGLALAASIMNAVILTSVLSAGNSGMYASTRMLWVLAKEGKAPRFLAKLNVRGVPVAALLVTGALGMLAFLASFFGDGVVYVWLLNASGMSGFIVWLGIAISHYRFRRAYVSQGHKLEDLAYLAKWFPFGPILAMLLCIVVIGGQFIGALKDGRIDWAYIFASYIGIPLFLAIFIGHKWKYRTRMLTLAECKLDPEE
;
A
#
# COMPACT_ATOMS: atom_id res chain seq x y z
N MET A 1 0.19 -25.70 37.34
CA MET A 1 0.70 -24.54 36.58
C MET A 1 1.93 -25.01 35.82
N SER A 2 1.74 -25.48 34.59
CA SER A 2 2.83 -25.79 33.67
C SER A 2 3.12 -24.53 32.85
N GLU A 3 4.23 -23.86 33.14
CA GLU A 3 4.79 -22.86 32.24
C GLU A 3 5.09 -23.54 30.89
N GLN A 4 4.33 -23.18 29.86
CA GLN A 4 4.70 -23.46 28.48
C GLN A 4 6.02 -22.73 28.22
N ARG A 5 7.09 -23.50 27.97
CA ARG A 5 8.31 -22.98 27.35
C ARG A 5 7.91 -22.39 25.99
N GLU A 6 7.82 -21.06 25.90
CA GLU A 6 7.73 -20.39 24.60
C GLU A 6 8.98 -20.75 23.78
N ASP A 7 8.79 -21.40 22.65
CA ASP A 7 9.87 -21.66 21.69
C ASP A 7 10.54 -20.33 21.31
N SER A 8 11.84 -20.22 21.60
CA SER A 8 12.71 -19.06 21.32
C SER A 8 12.78 -18.62 19.83
N ASN A 9 12.08 -19.33 18.93
CA ASN A 9 12.04 -19.10 17.48
C ASN A 9 10.67 -18.63 16.96
N THR A 10 9.79 -18.15 17.83
CA THR A 10 8.46 -17.64 17.47
C THR A 10 8.32 -16.15 17.83
N LEU A 11 7.68 -15.37 16.97
CA LEU A 11 7.37 -13.97 17.26
C LEU A 11 6.37 -13.90 18.42
N ARG A 12 6.62 -13.02 19.39
CA ARG A 12 5.70 -12.84 20.53
C ARG A 12 4.34 -12.33 20.06
N ARG A 13 3.29 -13.09 20.36
CA ARG A 13 1.89 -12.70 20.12
C ARG A 13 1.48 -11.64 21.15
N GLY A 14 1.29 -10.39 20.72
CA GLY A 14 1.01 -9.27 21.64
C GLY A 14 0.03 -8.22 21.12
N LEU A 15 -0.46 -8.35 19.89
CA LEU A 15 -1.40 -7.41 19.28
C LEU A 15 -2.84 -7.90 19.48
N LYS A 16 -3.69 -7.03 20.05
CA LYS A 16 -5.14 -7.29 20.14
C LYS A 16 -5.78 -7.12 18.76
N ALA A 17 -6.95 -7.73 18.54
CA ALA A 17 -7.74 -7.58 17.31
C ALA A 17 -7.97 -6.11 16.90
N ARG A 18 -8.16 -5.21 17.88
CA ARG A 18 -8.27 -3.76 17.66
C ARG A 18 -6.97 -3.15 17.09
N HIS A 19 -5.80 -3.60 17.54
CA HIS A 19 -4.52 -3.11 17.05
C HIS A 19 -4.30 -3.59 15.63
N MET A 20 -4.58 -4.87 15.33
CA MET A 20 -4.44 -5.39 13.97
C MET A 20 -5.35 -4.65 12.98
N THR A 21 -6.59 -4.37 13.38
CA THR A 21 -7.54 -3.62 12.55
C THR A 21 -7.06 -2.19 12.29
N MET A 22 -6.56 -1.51 13.34
CA MET A 22 -6.08 -0.13 13.23
C MET A 22 -4.72 -0.02 12.53
N ILE A 23 -3.83 -1.00 12.66
CA ILE A 23 -2.59 -1.08 11.87
C ILE A 23 -2.93 -1.26 10.39
N SER A 24 -3.89 -2.14 10.06
CA SER A 24 -4.35 -2.29 8.68
C SER A 24 -5.04 -1.03 8.13
N LEU A 25 -5.82 -0.33 8.95
CA LEU A 25 -6.46 0.94 8.56
C LEU A 25 -5.44 2.07 8.39
N GLY A 26 -4.59 2.26 9.40
CA GLY A 26 -3.59 3.30 9.44
C GLY A 26 -2.47 3.11 8.42
N GLY A 27 -2.11 1.85 8.14
CA GLY A 27 -1.12 1.49 7.13
C GLY A 27 -1.58 1.72 5.69
N SER A 28 -2.89 1.62 5.41
CA SER A 28 -3.42 1.92 4.07
C SER A 28 -3.65 3.42 3.83
N ILE A 29 -3.89 4.20 4.88
CA ILE A 29 -4.09 5.66 4.76
C ILE A 29 -2.73 6.36 4.96
N GLY A 30 -2.14 6.82 3.87
CA GLY A 30 -0.82 7.43 3.87
C GLY A 30 -0.63 8.48 2.77
N THR A 31 0.61 8.60 2.28
CA THR A 31 1.00 9.60 1.28
C THR A 31 0.23 9.50 -0.03
N GLY A 32 -0.22 8.31 -0.41
CA GLY A 32 -1.03 8.14 -1.62
C GLY A 32 -2.30 8.99 -1.61
N LEU A 33 -3.06 8.95 -0.51
CA LEU A 33 -4.27 9.74 -0.38
C LEU A 33 -3.98 11.24 -0.22
N PHE A 34 -3.02 11.60 0.63
CA PHE A 34 -2.82 13.01 1.00
C PHE A 34 -1.95 13.79 0.01
N LEU A 35 -0.93 13.18 -0.60
CA LEU A 35 0.00 13.86 -1.52
C LEU A 35 -0.23 13.43 -2.97
N ALA A 36 -0.27 12.12 -3.25
CA ALA A 36 -0.34 11.64 -4.63
C ALA A 36 -1.67 11.99 -5.33
N SER A 37 -2.75 12.17 -4.57
CA SER A 37 -4.04 12.63 -5.09
C SER A 37 -3.98 13.98 -5.80
N GLY A 38 -3.15 14.92 -5.31
CA GLY A 38 -2.99 16.24 -5.93
C GLY A 38 -2.36 16.14 -7.32
N GLY A 39 -1.25 15.42 -7.41
CA GLY A 39 -0.60 15.14 -8.69
C GLY A 39 -1.49 14.37 -9.66
N ALA A 40 -2.28 13.41 -9.17
CA ALA A 40 -3.23 12.66 -9.98
C ALA A 40 -4.32 13.55 -10.60
N ILE A 41 -4.92 14.45 -9.81
CA ILE A 41 -5.94 15.39 -10.28
C ILE A 41 -5.33 16.41 -11.24
N HIS A 42 -4.15 16.92 -10.95
CA HIS A 42 -3.46 17.84 -11.85
C HIS A 42 -3.16 17.20 -13.21
N SER A 43 -2.72 15.93 -13.22
CA SER A 43 -2.24 15.25 -14.43
C SER A 43 -3.38 14.69 -15.29
N ALA A 44 -4.41 14.08 -14.68
CA ALA A 44 -5.52 13.45 -15.40
C ALA A 44 -6.80 14.30 -15.43
N GLY A 45 -6.85 15.39 -14.66
CA GLY A 45 -8.06 16.12 -14.37
C GLY A 45 -8.93 15.45 -13.30
N PRO A 46 -10.03 16.12 -12.90
CA PRO A 46 -10.88 15.65 -11.81
C PRO A 46 -11.68 14.40 -12.21
N GLY A 47 -12.20 14.33 -13.43
CA GLY A 47 -12.89 13.14 -13.95
C GLY A 47 -11.94 11.96 -14.14
N GLY A 48 -10.75 12.21 -14.69
CA GLY A 48 -9.69 11.21 -14.85
C GLY A 48 -9.23 10.61 -13.52
N ALA A 49 -8.99 11.45 -12.51
CA ALA A 49 -8.61 10.99 -11.17
C ALA A 49 -9.73 10.18 -10.48
N VAL A 50 -10.98 10.66 -10.51
CA VAL A 50 -12.11 9.92 -9.92
C VAL A 50 -12.29 8.56 -10.59
N LEU A 51 -12.20 8.51 -11.93
CA LEU A 51 -12.28 7.26 -12.67
C LEU A 51 -11.14 6.30 -12.31
N ALA A 52 -9.90 6.79 -12.23
CA ALA A 52 -8.74 5.99 -11.85
C ALA A 52 -8.91 5.36 -10.46
N TYR A 53 -9.22 6.16 -9.45
CA TYR A 53 -9.38 5.68 -8.08
C TYR A 53 -10.60 4.75 -7.94
N THR A 54 -11.65 4.96 -8.74
CA THR A 54 -12.81 4.06 -8.77
C THR A 54 -12.45 2.70 -9.38
N LEU A 55 -11.78 2.67 -10.53
CA LEU A 55 -11.39 1.42 -11.20
C LEU A 55 -10.40 0.61 -10.36
N ILE A 56 -9.39 1.28 -9.79
CA ILE A 56 -8.45 0.64 -8.87
C ILE A 56 -9.15 0.21 -7.57
N GLY A 57 -10.09 1.01 -7.05
CA GLY A 57 -10.90 0.64 -5.90
C GLY A 57 -11.70 -0.65 -6.14
N ILE A 58 -12.34 -0.78 -7.30
CA ILE A 58 -13.05 -2.01 -7.71
C ILE A 58 -12.08 -3.19 -7.79
N MET A 59 -10.91 -2.99 -8.40
CA MET A 59 -9.85 -4.01 -8.49
C MET A 59 -9.41 -4.49 -7.11
N VAL A 60 -9.11 -3.56 -6.20
CA VAL A 60 -8.69 -3.84 -4.82
C VAL A 60 -9.79 -4.53 -4.04
N TYR A 61 -11.05 -4.14 -4.21
CA TYR A 61 -12.17 -4.86 -3.61
C TYR A 61 -12.17 -6.35 -4.00
N PHE A 62 -12.07 -6.65 -5.30
CA PHE A 62 -11.99 -8.05 -5.73
C PHE A 62 -10.75 -8.76 -5.20
N LEU A 63 -9.57 -8.12 -5.25
CA LEU A 63 -8.33 -8.67 -4.68
C LEU A 63 -8.47 -9.02 -3.20
N MET A 64 -9.11 -8.17 -2.42
CA MET A 64 -9.27 -8.38 -0.97
C MET A 64 -10.30 -9.47 -0.67
N THR A 65 -11.34 -9.61 -1.47
CA THR A 65 -12.23 -10.78 -1.37
C THR A 65 -11.50 -12.08 -1.73
N SER A 66 -10.67 -12.07 -2.77
CA SER A 66 -9.83 -13.20 -3.17
C SER A 66 -8.81 -13.60 -2.10
N LEU A 67 -8.07 -12.63 -1.56
CA LEU A 67 -7.12 -12.83 -0.48
C LEU A 67 -7.82 -13.33 0.78
N GLY A 68 -8.98 -12.77 1.06
CA GLY A 68 -9.83 -13.12 2.19
C GLY A 68 -10.22 -14.57 2.26
N GLU A 69 -10.69 -15.11 1.14
CA GLU A 69 -11.05 -16.53 1.03
C GLU A 69 -9.85 -17.44 1.33
N MET A 70 -8.71 -17.18 0.68
CA MET A 70 -7.48 -17.96 0.93
C MET A 70 -6.99 -17.82 2.38
N ALA A 71 -7.03 -16.62 2.95
CA ALA A 71 -6.55 -16.35 4.30
C ALA A 71 -7.46 -16.89 5.40
N THR A 72 -8.77 -17.03 5.14
CA THR A 72 -9.67 -17.75 6.05
C THR A 72 -9.51 -19.25 6.00
N TYR A 73 -9.15 -19.79 4.83
CA TYR A 73 -8.94 -21.21 4.63
C TYR A 73 -7.58 -21.68 5.19
N MET A 74 -6.52 -20.93 4.90
CA MET A 74 -5.15 -21.21 5.29
C MET A 74 -4.51 -19.96 5.93
N PRO A 75 -4.75 -19.70 7.22
CA PRO A 75 -4.27 -18.50 7.90
C PRO A 75 -2.76 -18.60 8.22
N VAL A 76 -1.92 -18.26 7.24
CA VAL A 76 -0.45 -18.32 7.36
C VAL A 76 0.18 -16.93 7.19
N SER A 77 1.20 -16.60 7.99
CA SER A 77 1.87 -15.29 7.95
C SER A 77 2.60 -15.02 6.62
N GLY A 78 3.04 -16.06 5.91
CA GLY A 78 3.65 -15.92 4.58
C GLY A 78 2.64 -15.55 3.49
N THR A 79 1.34 -15.61 3.79
CA THR A 79 0.23 -15.08 3.00
C THR A 79 0.36 -15.41 1.50
N PHE A 80 0.36 -14.42 0.61
CA PHE A 80 0.48 -14.57 -0.83
C PHE A 80 1.80 -15.20 -1.32
N SER A 81 2.92 -15.10 -0.58
CA SER A 81 4.15 -15.85 -0.92
C SER A 81 3.90 -17.35 -0.75
N THR A 82 3.24 -17.74 0.35
CA THR A 82 2.86 -19.13 0.60
C THR A 82 1.78 -19.61 -0.35
N TYR A 83 0.74 -18.82 -0.61
CA TYR A 83 -0.33 -19.19 -1.55
C TYR A 83 0.20 -19.40 -2.96
N ALA A 84 1.07 -18.52 -3.44
CA ALA A 84 1.69 -18.70 -4.75
C ALA A 84 2.59 -19.93 -4.82
N ALA A 85 3.35 -20.22 -3.76
CA ALA A 85 4.18 -21.43 -3.70
C ALA A 85 3.34 -22.72 -3.71
N ARG A 86 2.21 -22.73 -2.99
CA ARG A 86 1.35 -23.92 -2.81
C ARG A 86 0.36 -24.14 -3.94
N PHE A 87 -0.11 -23.07 -4.59
CA PHE A 87 -1.17 -23.15 -5.59
C PHE A 87 -0.70 -22.88 -7.01
N VAL A 88 0.51 -22.35 -7.22
CA VAL A 88 0.99 -21.92 -8.55
C VAL A 88 2.36 -22.51 -8.88
N ASP A 89 3.44 -22.03 -8.28
CA ASP A 89 4.83 -22.45 -8.52
C ASP A 89 5.69 -22.03 -7.30
N PRO A 90 6.51 -22.91 -6.71
CA PRO A 90 7.40 -22.55 -5.60
C PRO A 90 8.32 -21.35 -5.88
N SER A 91 8.81 -21.20 -7.11
CA SER A 91 9.62 -20.03 -7.51
C SER A 91 8.81 -18.75 -7.55
N LEU A 92 7.53 -18.81 -7.90
CA LEU A 92 6.65 -17.65 -7.88
C LEU A 92 6.45 -17.18 -6.44
N GLY A 93 6.21 -18.12 -5.52
CA GLY A 93 6.11 -17.81 -4.09
C GLY A 93 7.40 -17.20 -3.53
N PHE A 94 8.57 -17.75 -3.91
CA PHE A 94 9.88 -17.18 -3.54
C PHE A 94 10.04 -15.74 -4.05
N ALA A 95 9.78 -15.50 -5.33
CA ALA A 95 9.91 -14.18 -5.94
C ALA A 95 8.92 -13.16 -5.36
N LEU A 96 7.67 -13.57 -5.10
CA LEU A 96 6.67 -12.70 -4.47
C LEU A 96 7.02 -12.33 -3.03
N GLY A 97 7.64 -13.23 -2.27
CA GLY A 97 8.14 -12.94 -0.93
C GLY A 97 9.21 -11.85 -0.93
N TRP A 98 10.21 -11.98 -1.81
CA TRP A 98 11.23 -10.95 -1.99
C TRP A 98 10.66 -9.63 -2.53
N ASN A 99 9.75 -9.70 -3.50
CA ASN A 99 9.08 -8.52 -4.06
C ASN A 99 8.25 -7.76 -3.04
N TYR A 100 7.56 -8.46 -2.14
CA TYR A 100 6.85 -7.79 -1.06
C TYR A 100 7.79 -7.14 -0.05
N TRP A 101 8.92 -7.79 0.28
CA TRP A 101 9.91 -7.18 1.16
C TRP A 101 10.49 -5.89 0.57
N TYR A 102 11.01 -5.91 -0.67
CA TYR A 102 11.59 -4.70 -1.25
C TYR A 102 10.54 -3.67 -1.63
N ASN A 103 9.31 -4.07 -1.97
CA ASN A 103 8.18 -3.14 -2.15
C ASN A 103 8.03 -2.25 -0.92
N TRP A 104 7.88 -2.87 0.27
CA TRP A 104 7.74 -2.11 1.51
C TRP A 104 9.00 -1.34 1.88
N ALA A 105 10.18 -1.87 1.56
CA ALA A 105 11.44 -1.15 1.77
C ALA A 105 11.51 0.13 0.92
N ILE A 106 11.07 0.08 -0.34
CA ILE A 106 10.95 1.25 -1.23
C ILE A 106 9.83 2.18 -0.74
N THR A 107 8.70 1.63 -0.27
CA THR A 107 7.62 2.44 0.33
C THR A 107 8.13 3.23 1.53
N ILE A 108 8.95 2.66 2.41
CA ILE A 108 9.57 3.40 3.52
C ILE A 108 10.37 4.59 2.99
N ALA A 109 11.17 4.40 1.93
CA ALA A 109 11.89 5.50 1.31
C ALA A 109 10.94 6.57 0.74
N ALA A 110 9.84 6.16 0.07
CA ALA A 110 8.83 7.08 -0.44
C ALA A 110 8.17 7.90 0.68
N GLU A 111 7.84 7.27 1.80
CA GLU A 111 7.28 7.92 2.98
C GLU A 111 8.29 8.90 3.61
N LEU A 112 9.57 8.56 3.68
CA LEU A 112 10.61 9.48 4.17
C LEU A 112 10.81 10.69 3.24
N SER A 113 10.75 10.49 1.93
CA SER A 113 10.78 11.58 0.94
C SER A 113 9.55 12.49 1.07
N ALA A 114 8.36 11.92 1.27
CA ALA A 114 7.15 12.67 1.52
C ALA A 114 7.20 13.46 2.84
N ALA A 115 7.69 12.86 3.92
CA ALA A 115 7.87 13.53 5.19
C ALA A 115 8.80 14.75 5.04
N THR A 116 9.83 14.62 4.21
CA THR A 116 10.74 15.73 3.87
C THR A 116 10.02 16.86 3.13
N LEU A 117 9.20 16.53 2.11
CA LEU A 117 8.37 17.53 1.41
C LEU A 117 7.45 18.29 2.37
N ILE A 118 6.84 17.58 3.32
CA ILE A 118 5.95 18.18 4.32
C ILE A 118 6.74 19.06 5.30
N MET A 119 7.93 18.64 5.76
CA MET A 119 8.74 19.45 6.67
C MET A 119 9.21 20.76 6.04
N LYS A 120 9.40 20.78 4.71
CA LYS A 120 9.73 22.02 3.98
C LYS A 120 8.60 23.05 3.99
N PHE A 121 7.37 22.69 4.37
CA PHE A 121 6.31 23.66 4.64
C PHE A 121 6.70 24.61 5.80
N TRP A 122 7.25 24.08 6.91
CA TRP A 122 7.70 24.90 8.04
C TRP A 122 9.16 25.34 7.91
N PHE A 123 10.01 24.53 7.26
CA PHE A 123 11.44 24.78 7.13
C PHE A 123 11.90 24.69 5.66
N PRO A 124 11.53 25.65 4.78
CA PRO A 124 11.77 25.55 3.33
C PRO A 124 13.23 25.36 2.93
N ASN A 125 14.15 25.99 3.66
CA ASN A 125 15.58 26.00 3.37
C ASN A 125 16.36 24.85 4.04
N SER A 126 15.65 23.93 4.70
CA SER A 126 16.29 22.83 5.42
C SER A 126 16.78 21.72 4.47
N PRO A 127 17.94 21.09 4.77
CA PRO A 127 18.43 19.97 3.97
C PRO A 127 17.52 18.75 4.04
N SER A 128 17.25 18.12 2.88
CA SER A 128 16.41 16.94 2.80
C SER A 128 16.94 15.74 3.59
N ILE A 129 18.27 15.59 3.63
CA ILE A 129 18.96 14.54 4.40
C ILE A 129 18.71 14.65 5.91
N LEU A 130 18.48 15.86 6.44
CA LEU A 130 18.23 16.08 7.86
C LEU A 130 16.92 15.40 8.28
N TRP A 131 15.82 15.68 7.56
CA TRP A 131 14.50 15.15 7.89
C TRP A 131 14.38 13.67 7.58
N SER A 132 14.82 13.24 6.39
CA SER A 132 14.81 11.82 6.03
C SER A 132 15.67 10.97 6.97
N GLY A 133 16.85 11.46 7.41
CA GLY A 133 17.69 10.80 8.40
C GLY A 133 17.05 10.74 9.79
N LEU A 134 16.50 11.87 10.27
CA LEU A 134 15.81 11.95 11.55
C LEU A 134 14.62 10.99 11.63
N PHE A 135 13.76 10.98 10.61
CA PHE A 135 12.58 10.13 10.60
C PHE A 135 12.92 8.65 10.38
N LEU A 136 13.97 8.32 9.63
CA LEU A 136 14.46 6.95 9.55
C LEU A 136 14.93 6.44 10.91
N LEU A 137 15.72 7.26 11.65
CA LEU A 137 16.15 6.92 13.01
C LEU A 137 14.97 6.76 13.96
N LEU A 138 13.96 7.63 13.85
CA LEU A 138 12.73 7.54 14.63
C LEU A 138 12.01 6.21 14.35
N MET A 139 11.77 5.86 13.08
CA MET A 139 11.11 4.61 12.69
C MET A 139 11.87 3.37 13.15
N LEU A 140 13.20 3.36 12.98
CA LEU A 140 14.06 2.28 13.47
C LEU A 140 13.95 2.14 14.98
N SER A 141 14.02 3.26 15.71
CA SER A 141 13.91 3.27 17.17
C SER A 141 12.56 2.73 17.64
N LEU A 142 11.46 3.15 17.01
CA LEU A 142 10.11 2.64 17.30
C LEU A 142 9.98 1.14 17.05
N ASN A 143 10.58 0.63 15.97
CA ASN A 143 10.57 -0.80 15.65
C ASN A 143 11.52 -1.64 16.54
N LEU A 144 12.45 -1.01 17.28
CA LEU A 144 13.27 -1.66 18.30
C LEU A 144 12.58 -1.73 19.68
N LEU A 145 11.50 -0.97 19.87
CA LEU A 145 10.68 -1.01 21.08
C LEU A 145 9.73 -2.21 21.08
N SER A 146 9.16 -2.52 22.24
CA SER A 146 8.20 -3.60 22.44
C SER A 146 6.99 -3.47 21.50
N VAL A 147 6.58 -4.60 20.90
CA VAL A 147 5.41 -4.73 19.99
C VAL A 147 4.11 -4.16 20.60
N LYS A 148 3.98 -4.18 21.93
CA LYS A 148 2.81 -3.60 22.64
C LYS A 148 2.78 -2.08 22.55
N GLY A 149 3.92 -1.42 22.74
CA GLY A 149 4.02 0.05 22.65
C GLY A 149 3.77 0.54 21.22
N TYR A 150 4.30 -0.18 20.24
CA TYR A 150 4.00 0.05 18.83
C TYR A 150 2.49 -0.01 18.54
N GLY A 151 1.80 -1.07 18.97
CA GLY A 151 0.38 -1.27 18.67
C GLY A 151 -0.54 -0.18 19.24
N GLU A 152 -0.24 0.35 20.43
CA GLU A 152 -1.00 1.45 21.03
C GLU A 152 -0.71 2.79 20.34
N SER A 153 0.55 3.12 20.03
CA SER A 153 0.88 4.33 19.26
C SER A 153 0.17 4.35 17.90
N GLU A 154 0.17 3.21 17.21
CA GLU A 154 -0.44 3.11 15.89
C GLU A 154 -1.95 3.18 15.92
N TYR A 155 -2.57 2.70 17.00
CA TYR A 155 -4.00 2.87 17.23
C TYR A 155 -4.39 4.35 17.25
N TRP A 156 -3.67 5.17 18.01
CA TRP A 156 -3.95 6.61 18.13
C TRP A 156 -3.61 7.37 16.86
N LEU A 157 -2.46 7.08 16.24
CA LEU A 157 -2.05 7.72 14.99
C LEU A 157 -3.05 7.42 13.86
N ALA A 158 -3.53 6.18 13.74
CA ALA A 158 -4.55 5.82 12.77
C ALA A 158 -5.90 6.50 13.05
N MET A 159 -6.28 6.67 14.32
CA MET A 159 -7.53 7.36 14.70
C MET A 159 -7.54 8.81 14.22
N ILE A 160 -6.43 9.54 14.39
CA ILE A 160 -6.30 10.93 13.93
C ILE A 160 -6.54 11.04 12.42
N LYS A 161 -5.98 10.11 11.63
CA LYS A 161 -6.16 10.08 10.16
C LYS A 161 -7.63 9.90 9.79
N ILE A 162 -8.29 8.90 10.38
CA ILE A 162 -9.68 8.55 10.09
C ILE A 162 -10.60 9.72 10.41
N VAL A 163 -10.46 10.31 11.60
CA VAL A 163 -11.26 11.47 12.01
C VAL A 163 -11.02 12.64 11.05
N THR A 164 -9.78 12.90 10.67
CA THR A 164 -9.46 13.99 9.73
C THR A 164 -10.12 13.80 8.37
N VAL A 165 -10.12 12.58 7.82
CA VAL A 165 -10.79 12.30 6.54
C VAL A 165 -12.31 12.45 6.66
N ILE A 166 -12.91 12.03 7.78
CA ILE A 166 -14.35 12.22 8.02
C ILE A 166 -14.71 13.72 8.08
N VAL A 167 -13.93 14.51 8.84
CA VAL A 167 -14.11 15.96 8.93
C VAL A 167 -13.93 16.62 7.56
N PHE A 168 -12.91 16.20 6.81
CA PHE A 168 -12.68 16.66 5.44
C PHE A 168 -13.88 16.38 4.54
N ILE A 169 -14.45 15.18 4.59
CA ILE A 169 -15.63 14.81 3.80
C ILE A 169 -16.82 15.69 4.18
N ALA A 170 -17.09 15.86 5.48
CA ALA A 170 -18.20 16.69 5.96
C ALA A 170 -18.06 18.14 5.48
N ILE A 171 -16.89 18.76 5.69
CA ILE A 171 -16.61 20.14 5.27
C ILE A 171 -16.67 20.26 3.75
N GLY A 172 -16.05 19.34 3.01
CA GLY A 172 -16.08 19.33 1.56
C GLY A 172 -17.51 19.26 1.00
N LEU A 173 -18.34 18.38 1.53
CA LEU A 173 -19.76 18.29 1.13
C LEU A 173 -20.50 19.60 1.41
N MET A 174 -20.31 20.20 2.59
CA MET A 174 -20.91 21.50 2.94
C MET A 174 -20.46 22.65 2.01
N MET A 175 -19.21 22.62 1.54
CA MET A 175 -18.69 23.59 0.56
C MET A 175 -19.27 23.38 -0.84
N VAL A 176 -19.42 22.12 -1.28
CA VAL A 176 -20.03 21.79 -2.59
C VAL A 176 -21.47 22.29 -2.66
N ILE A 177 -22.27 22.03 -1.62
CA ILE A 177 -23.69 22.43 -1.56
C ILE A 177 -23.91 23.90 -1.16
N GLY A 178 -22.86 24.62 -0.72
CA GLY A 178 -22.93 26.05 -0.40
C GLY A 178 -23.37 26.41 1.01
N ILE A 179 -23.50 25.43 1.91
CA ILE A 179 -23.83 25.68 3.33
C ILE A 179 -22.67 26.35 4.07
N TRP A 180 -21.41 26.03 3.71
CA TRP A 180 -20.24 26.43 4.50
C TRP A 180 -19.89 27.93 4.45
N ASN A 181 -20.31 28.66 3.40
CA ASN A 181 -20.05 30.11 3.25
C ASN A 181 -21.09 30.81 2.34
N GLY A 182 -22.29 30.23 2.18
CA GLY A 182 -23.38 30.79 1.38
C GLY A 182 -23.21 30.74 -0.15
N LYS A 183 -22.03 30.36 -0.66
CA LYS A 183 -21.78 30.15 -2.09
C LYS A 183 -21.41 28.69 -2.36
N ALA A 184 -22.25 28.01 -3.13
CA ALA A 184 -21.94 26.67 -3.62
C ALA A 184 -20.77 26.73 -4.60
N VAL A 185 -19.71 25.97 -4.32
CA VAL A 185 -18.67 25.71 -5.33
C VAL A 185 -19.25 24.86 -6.45
N GLY A 186 -20.17 23.95 -6.11
CA GLY A 186 -20.86 23.09 -7.07
C GLY A 186 -19.96 22.01 -7.66
N ILE A 187 -20.35 21.52 -8.84
CA ILE A 187 -19.72 20.40 -9.54
C ILE A 187 -19.01 20.81 -10.84
N SER A 188 -18.84 22.11 -11.08
CA SER A 188 -18.35 22.67 -12.35
C SER A 188 -17.00 22.09 -12.78
N ASN A 189 -16.08 21.90 -11.83
CA ASN A 189 -14.79 21.26 -12.13
C ASN A 189 -14.93 19.85 -12.72
N LEU A 190 -15.98 19.10 -12.36
CA LEU A 190 -16.28 17.78 -12.94
C LEU A 190 -17.11 17.82 -14.22
N THR A 191 -17.86 18.90 -14.49
CA THR A 191 -18.74 18.98 -15.66
C THR A 191 -18.11 19.71 -16.84
N ASP A 192 -17.33 20.76 -16.57
CA ASP A 192 -16.91 21.69 -17.62
C ASP A 192 -15.77 21.11 -18.46
N ASN A 193 -14.80 20.48 -17.81
CA ASN A 193 -13.72 19.76 -18.48
C ASN A 193 -13.17 18.62 -17.59
N PRO A 194 -13.89 17.48 -17.48
CA PRO A 194 -13.50 16.39 -16.60
C PRO A 194 -12.20 15.67 -17.01
N PHE A 195 -11.85 15.70 -18.30
CA PHE A 195 -10.70 14.98 -18.88
C PHE A 195 -9.83 15.93 -19.73
N PRO A 196 -9.23 16.97 -19.13
CA PRO A 196 -8.48 18.00 -19.85
C PRO A 196 -7.23 17.43 -20.56
N ALA A 197 -6.63 16.37 -20.01
CA ALA A 197 -5.49 15.67 -20.58
C ALA A 197 -5.89 14.44 -21.44
N GLY A 198 -7.19 14.26 -21.68
CA GLY A 198 -7.74 13.11 -22.40
C GLY A 198 -7.81 11.82 -21.58
N PHE A 199 -8.52 10.82 -22.11
CA PHE A 199 -8.76 9.57 -21.39
C PHE A 199 -7.48 8.78 -21.09
N LEU A 200 -6.47 8.83 -21.99
CA LEU A 200 -5.20 8.13 -21.81
C LEU A 200 -4.39 8.65 -20.60
N ALA A 201 -4.52 9.93 -20.24
CA ALA A 201 -3.86 10.46 -19.05
C ALA A 201 -4.39 9.82 -17.75
N THR A 202 -5.63 9.33 -17.76
CA THR A 202 -6.21 8.54 -16.66
C THR A 202 -5.37 7.30 -16.36
N LEU A 203 -4.84 6.62 -17.39
CA LEU A 203 -3.96 5.45 -17.21
C LEU A 203 -2.64 5.83 -16.54
N GLY A 204 -2.12 7.03 -16.81
CA GLY A 204 -0.89 7.55 -16.20
C GLY A 204 -0.99 7.73 -14.68
N VAL A 205 -2.20 7.93 -14.14
CA VAL A 205 -2.42 8.12 -12.69
C VAL A 205 -2.89 6.86 -11.97
N PHE A 206 -3.04 5.73 -12.68
CA PHE A 206 -3.39 4.45 -12.06
C PHE A 206 -2.33 3.99 -11.06
N MET A 207 -1.06 4.35 -11.25
CA MET A 207 0.00 4.03 -10.31
C MET A 207 -0.16 4.77 -8.99
N ALA A 208 -0.44 6.08 -9.05
CA ALA A 208 -0.73 6.87 -7.87
C ALA A 208 -1.97 6.34 -7.13
N ALA A 209 -3.03 5.98 -7.86
CA ALA A 209 -4.21 5.35 -7.29
C ALA A 209 -3.87 4.00 -6.63
N GLY A 210 -3.17 3.11 -7.34
CA GLY A 210 -2.73 1.81 -6.82
C GLY A 210 -1.87 1.92 -5.58
N PHE A 211 -0.86 2.79 -5.61
CA PHE A 211 -0.01 3.09 -4.47
C PHE A 211 -0.84 3.52 -3.25
N SER A 212 -1.88 4.34 -3.46
CA SER A 212 -2.78 4.79 -2.39
C SER A 212 -3.56 3.67 -1.71
N PHE A 213 -3.86 2.59 -2.44
CA PHE A 213 -4.58 1.43 -1.90
C PHE A 213 -3.66 0.32 -1.36
N GLN A 214 -2.34 0.45 -1.48
CA GLN A 214 -1.39 -0.49 -0.86
C GLN A 214 -1.56 -0.52 0.67
N GLY A 215 -1.17 -1.64 1.28
CA GLY A 215 -1.41 -1.88 2.70
C GLY A 215 -2.80 -2.45 3.00
N THR A 216 -3.72 -2.47 2.04
CA THR A 216 -4.98 -3.22 2.20
C THR A 216 -4.73 -4.72 2.29
N GLU A 217 -3.74 -5.24 1.57
CA GLU A 217 -3.29 -6.65 1.63
C GLU A 217 -2.64 -7.03 2.97
N LEU A 218 -2.29 -6.07 3.82
CA LEU A 218 -1.67 -6.35 5.12
C LEU A 218 -2.59 -7.17 6.04
N ILE A 219 -3.90 -7.14 5.78
CA ILE A 219 -4.88 -8.05 6.40
C ILE A 219 -4.46 -9.52 6.25
N GLY A 220 -3.91 -9.90 5.10
CA GLY A 220 -3.46 -11.26 4.81
C GLY A 220 -2.22 -11.66 5.58
N VAL A 221 -1.34 -10.71 5.94
CA VAL A 221 -0.18 -10.96 6.81
C VAL A 221 -0.66 -11.12 8.26
N THR A 222 -1.55 -10.24 8.71
CA THR A 222 -2.13 -10.29 10.07
C THR A 222 -3.05 -11.49 10.29
N ALA A 223 -3.54 -12.13 9.21
CA ALA A 223 -4.35 -13.34 9.27
C ALA A 223 -3.65 -14.48 10.02
N GLY A 224 -2.35 -14.67 9.80
CA GLY A 224 -1.55 -15.69 10.50
C GLY A 224 -1.30 -15.38 11.98
N GLU A 225 -1.56 -14.14 12.42
CA GLU A 225 -1.43 -13.71 13.82
C GLU A 225 -2.79 -13.57 14.52
N SER A 226 -3.91 -13.82 13.82
CA SER A 226 -5.26 -13.64 14.36
C SER A 226 -5.67 -14.83 15.23
N GLU A 227 -6.24 -14.55 16.41
CA GLU A 227 -6.79 -15.56 17.33
C GLU A 227 -7.96 -16.33 16.71
N ASN A 228 -8.81 -15.65 15.92
CA ASN A 228 -9.97 -16.23 15.26
C ASN A 228 -10.03 -15.82 13.77
N PRO A 229 -9.15 -16.37 12.90
CA PRO A 229 -9.06 -15.98 11.49
C PRO A 229 -10.39 -16.12 10.73
N ARG A 230 -11.15 -17.20 10.99
CA ARG A 230 -12.43 -17.51 10.33
C ARG A 230 -13.50 -16.44 10.54
N GLU A 231 -13.50 -15.72 11.65
CA GLU A 231 -14.45 -14.63 11.91
C GLU A 231 -13.87 -13.24 11.66
N ASN A 232 -12.61 -13.03 12.08
CA ASN A 232 -11.98 -11.71 12.07
C ASN A 232 -11.66 -11.25 10.64
N ILE A 233 -11.18 -12.16 9.77
CA ILE A 233 -10.80 -11.82 8.40
C ILE A 233 -12.05 -11.39 7.60
N PRO A 234 -13.17 -12.13 7.59
CA PRO A 234 -14.39 -11.68 6.90
C PRO A 234 -14.92 -10.34 7.38
N ARG A 235 -14.87 -10.07 8.69
CA ARG A 235 -15.25 -8.75 9.25
C ARG A 235 -14.36 -7.65 8.71
N ALA A 236 -13.04 -7.89 8.68
CA ALA A 236 -12.09 -6.91 8.18
C ALA A 236 -12.23 -6.69 6.66
N ILE A 237 -12.49 -7.71 5.83
CA ILE A 237 -12.80 -7.54 4.39
C ILE A 237 -14.05 -6.68 4.18
N ARG A 238 -15.12 -6.92 4.96
CA ARG A 238 -16.33 -6.08 4.85
C ARG A 238 -16.05 -4.61 5.13
N SER A 239 -15.11 -4.32 6.04
CA SER A 239 -14.69 -2.94 6.30
C SER A 239 -13.94 -2.30 5.11
N ILE A 240 -13.28 -3.09 4.26
CA ILE A 240 -12.52 -2.59 3.10
C ILE A 240 -13.43 -1.87 2.10
N PHE A 241 -14.66 -2.33 1.91
CA PHE A 241 -15.62 -1.64 1.04
C PHE A 241 -15.84 -0.18 1.47
N TRP A 242 -16.10 0.05 2.77
CA TRP A 242 -16.26 1.39 3.32
C TRP A 242 -14.98 2.21 3.26
N ARG A 243 -13.82 1.58 3.45
CA ARG A 243 -12.51 2.24 3.30
C ARG A 243 -12.33 2.76 1.88
N ILE A 244 -12.58 1.93 0.87
CA ILE A 244 -12.44 2.30 -0.56
C ILE A 244 -13.39 3.45 -0.90
N LEU A 245 -14.65 3.33 -0.51
CA LEU A 245 -15.67 4.30 -0.82
C LEU A 245 -15.42 5.65 -0.14
N LEU A 246 -15.23 5.67 1.18
CA LEU A 246 -15.13 6.91 1.95
C LEU A 246 -13.75 7.55 1.82
N PHE A 247 -12.68 6.80 2.08
CA PHE A 247 -11.34 7.38 2.19
C PHE A 247 -10.74 7.74 0.85
N TYR A 248 -11.12 7.05 -0.23
CA TYR A 248 -10.52 7.26 -1.53
C TYR A 248 -11.52 7.86 -2.51
N ILE A 249 -12.59 7.15 -2.88
CA ILE A 249 -13.48 7.61 -3.95
C ILE A 249 -14.14 8.94 -3.57
N LEU A 250 -14.75 9.04 -2.39
CA LEU A 250 -15.43 10.26 -1.94
C LEU A 250 -14.46 11.41 -1.69
N ALA A 251 -13.29 11.13 -1.10
CA ALA A 251 -12.26 12.15 -0.90
C ALA A 251 -11.75 12.72 -2.23
N ILE A 252 -11.40 11.86 -3.20
CA ILE A 252 -10.94 12.28 -4.54
C ILE A 252 -12.03 13.02 -5.30
N LEU A 253 -13.28 12.56 -5.19
CA LEU A 253 -14.44 13.25 -5.76
C LEU A 253 -14.57 14.68 -5.21
N LEU A 254 -14.48 14.85 -3.89
CA LEU A 254 -14.54 16.17 -3.25
C LEU A 254 -13.37 17.06 -3.67
N ILE A 255 -12.15 16.53 -3.75
CA ILE A 255 -11.01 17.30 -4.23
C ILE A 255 -11.24 17.74 -5.69
N GLY A 256 -11.69 16.81 -6.54
CA GLY A 256 -11.99 17.08 -7.94
C GLY A 256 -13.12 18.08 -8.16
N MET A 257 -14.09 18.15 -7.23
CA MET A 257 -15.15 19.17 -7.25
C MET A 257 -14.66 20.54 -6.75
N LEU A 258 -13.83 20.57 -5.71
CA LEU A 258 -13.51 21.79 -4.97
C LEU A 258 -12.25 22.51 -5.46
N ILE A 259 -11.32 21.82 -6.13
CA ILE A 259 -10.06 22.39 -6.60
C ILE A 259 -9.96 22.25 -8.12
N PRO A 260 -9.81 23.37 -8.87
CA PRO A 260 -9.48 23.30 -10.29
C PRO A 260 -8.17 22.56 -10.52
N TYR A 261 -8.12 21.67 -11.51
CA TYR A 261 -6.93 20.87 -11.84
C TYR A 261 -5.70 21.73 -12.21
N SER A 262 -5.94 22.94 -12.74
CA SER A 262 -4.93 23.92 -13.12
C SER A 262 -4.30 24.66 -11.93
N ASN A 263 -4.74 24.40 -10.69
CA ASN A 263 -4.14 25.00 -9.51
C ASN A 263 -2.67 24.58 -9.39
N ALA A 264 -1.76 25.55 -9.42
CA ALA A 264 -0.31 25.32 -9.37
C ALA A 264 0.13 24.55 -8.12
N LYS A 265 -0.58 24.68 -6.99
CA LYS A 265 -0.29 23.93 -5.75
C LYS A 265 -0.56 22.42 -5.88
N LEU A 266 -1.21 21.95 -6.96
CA LEU A 266 -1.40 20.53 -7.25
C LEU A 266 -0.30 19.94 -8.15
N ALA A 267 0.58 20.78 -8.70
CA ALA A 267 1.55 20.37 -9.70
C ALA A 267 2.66 19.47 -9.12
N SER A 268 3.12 18.51 -9.93
CA SER A 268 4.08 17.46 -9.53
C SER A 268 5.49 17.97 -9.17
N GLY A 269 5.85 19.21 -9.53
CA GLY A 269 7.11 19.84 -9.15
C GLY A 269 7.07 20.54 -7.79
N ASP A 270 5.86 20.82 -7.27
CA ASP A 270 5.62 21.57 -6.04
C ASP A 270 4.61 20.80 -5.15
N ILE A 271 4.84 19.48 -5.00
CA ILE A 271 4.05 18.54 -4.16
C ILE A 271 4.12 18.92 -2.65
N SER A 272 4.62 20.11 -2.33
CA SER A 272 4.69 20.66 -0.98
C SER A 272 3.32 20.82 -0.33
N THR A 273 2.23 20.90 -1.11
CA THR A 273 0.88 21.16 -0.57
C THR A 273 -0.12 20.05 -0.90
N SER A 274 -0.62 19.39 0.14
CA SER A 274 -1.73 18.44 0.02
C SER A 274 -3.05 19.12 -0.41
N PRO A 275 -3.88 18.48 -1.26
CA PRO A 275 -5.22 18.98 -1.57
C PRO A 275 -6.12 19.15 -0.34
N PHE A 276 -5.91 18.33 0.70
CA PHE A 276 -6.63 18.45 1.97
C PHE A 276 -6.29 19.78 2.65
N THR A 277 -5.01 20.15 2.65
CA THR A 277 -4.54 21.44 3.18
C THR A 277 -5.19 22.60 2.41
N ILE A 278 -5.22 22.54 1.07
CA ILE A 278 -5.83 23.60 0.23
C ILE A 278 -7.32 23.78 0.55
N ILE A 279 -8.07 22.69 0.72
CA ILE A 279 -9.51 22.76 1.00
C ILE A 279 -9.77 23.32 2.39
N PHE A 280 -9.02 22.89 3.42
CA PHE A 280 -9.18 23.46 4.75
C PHE A 280 -8.75 24.93 4.84
N GLU A 281 -7.72 25.35 4.09
CA GLU A 281 -7.39 26.77 3.91
C GLU A 281 -8.58 27.53 3.29
N ARG A 282 -9.17 27.01 2.21
CA ARG A 282 -10.35 27.61 1.55
C ARG A 282 -11.59 27.61 2.44
N ALA A 283 -11.68 26.68 3.38
CA ALA A 283 -12.76 26.60 4.35
C ALA A 283 -12.67 27.72 5.42
N GLY A 284 -11.60 28.53 5.45
CA GLY A 284 -11.45 29.65 6.38
C GLY A 284 -11.03 29.22 7.79
N LEU A 285 -10.56 27.99 7.96
CA LEU A 285 -10.11 27.47 9.24
C LEU A 285 -8.74 28.07 9.59
N ALA A 286 -8.69 28.89 10.64
CA ALA A 286 -7.43 29.42 11.16
C ALA A 286 -6.48 28.27 11.54
N LEU A 287 -5.20 28.39 11.19
CA LEU A 287 -4.16 27.35 11.39
C LEU A 287 -4.37 26.03 10.62
N ALA A 288 -5.38 25.94 9.74
CA ALA A 288 -5.68 24.71 9.00
C ALA A 288 -4.49 24.13 8.26
N ALA A 289 -3.67 24.97 7.62
CA ALA A 289 -2.51 24.51 6.87
C ALA A 289 -1.50 23.80 7.76
N SER A 290 -1.15 24.39 8.91
CA SER A 290 -0.21 23.80 9.86
C SER A 290 -0.78 22.55 10.53
N ILE A 291 -2.05 22.57 10.96
CA ILE A 291 -2.69 21.41 11.58
C ILE A 291 -2.78 20.26 10.56
N MET A 292 -3.21 20.54 9.34
CA MET A 292 -3.34 19.52 8.31
C MET A 292 -1.98 18.95 7.92
N ASN A 293 -0.96 19.79 7.70
CA ASN A 293 0.39 19.28 7.43
C ASN A 293 0.94 18.45 8.60
N ALA A 294 0.63 18.79 9.85
CA ALA A 294 1.00 17.96 11.00
C ALA A 294 0.27 16.60 10.98
N VAL A 295 -1.03 16.59 10.69
CA VAL A 295 -1.79 15.33 10.51
C VAL A 295 -1.19 14.49 9.38
N ILE A 296 -0.89 15.10 8.23
CA ILE A 296 -0.29 14.39 7.10
C ILE A 296 1.07 13.82 7.52
N LEU A 297 1.93 14.60 8.17
CA LEU A 297 3.22 14.12 8.67
C LEU A 297 3.06 12.90 9.59
N THR A 298 2.16 12.98 10.58
CA THR A 298 1.87 11.82 11.44
C THR A 298 1.33 10.63 10.66
N SER A 299 0.57 10.89 9.59
CA SER A 299 0.04 9.86 8.70
C SER A 299 1.13 9.14 7.92
N VAL A 300 2.05 9.90 7.30
CA VAL A 300 3.21 9.40 6.55
C VAL A 300 4.12 8.57 7.45
N LEU A 301 4.46 9.11 8.62
CA LEU A 301 5.33 8.42 9.57
C LEU A 301 4.70 7.12 10.08
N SER A 302 3.40 7.11 10.34
CA SER A 302 2.69 5.90 10.73
C SER A 302 2.61 4.86 9.60
N ALA A 303 2.33 5.29 8.36
CA ALA A 303 2.30 4.37 7.22
C ALA A 303 3.69 3.74 6.97
N GLY A 304 4.75 4.55 6.98
CA GLY A 304 6.13 4.07 6.85
C GLY A 304 6.55 3.14 8.00
N ASN A 305 6.16 3.45 9.24
CA ASN A 305 6.41 2.60 10.42
C ASN A 305 5.70 1.25 10.31
N SER A 306 4.46 1.22 9.82
CA SER A 306 3.72 -0.02 9.52
C SER A 306 4.36 -0.83 8.39
N GLY A 307 4.85 -0.16 7.35
CA GLY A 307 5.63 -0.79 6.29
C GLY A 307 6.95 -1.39 6.78
N MET A 308 7.66 -0.70 7.67
CA MET A 308 8.88 -1.18 8.33
C MET A 308 8.60 -2.40 9.20
N TYR A 309 7.49 -2.37 9.94
CA TYR A 309 7.01 -3.50 10.72
C TYR A 309 6.76 -4.73 9.82
N ALA A 310 6.05 -4.56 8.70
CA ALA A 310 5.67 -5.63 7.79
C ALA A 310 6.87 -6.24 7.04
N SER A 311 7.70 -5.39 6.43
CA SER A 311 8.90 -5.79 5.68
C SER A 311 9.91 -6.54 6.55
N THR A 312 10.19 -6.04 7.75
CA THR A 312 11.10 -6.67 8.71
C THR A 312 10.67 -8.09 9.05
N ARG A 313 9.36 -8.32 9.22
CA ARG A 313 8.78 -9.65 9.50
C ARG A 313 8.80 -10.54 8.29
N MET A 314 8.48 -10.01 7.11
CA MET A 314 8.57 -10.79 5.88
C MET A 314 10.00 -11.28 5.65
N LEU A 315 11.00 -10.42 5.80
CA LEU A 315 12.40 -10.81 5.63
C LEU A 315 12.84 -11.85 6.67
N TRP A 316 12.37 -11.72 7.91
CA TRP A 316 12.59 -12.73 8.95
C TRP A 316 11.95 -14.08 8.60
N VAL A 317 10.71 -14.11 8.12
CA VAL A 317 10.03 -15.34 7.67
C VAL A 317 10.80 -15.99 6.53
N LEU A 318 11.20 -15.22 5.52
CA LEU A 318 12.01 -15.73 4.41
C LEU A 318 13.32 -16.35 4.91
N ALA A 319 13.98 -15.72 5.89
CA ALA A 319 15.20 -16.25 6.47
C ALA A 319 14.97 -17.54 7.27
N LYS A 320 13.87 -17.63 8.02
CA LYS A 320 13.47 -18.83 8.78
C LYS A 320 13.17 -20.01 7.85
N GLU A 321 12.54 -19.74 6.71
CA GLU A 321 12.24 -20.74 5.67
C GLU A 321 13.46 -21.09 4.79
N GLY A 322 14.66 -20.57 5.08
CA GLY A 322 15.86 -20.81 4.28
C GLY A 322 15.88 -20.11 2.92
N LYS A 323 14.94 -19.18 2.70
CA LYS A 323 14.79 -18.36 1.48
C LYS A 323 15.60 -17.06 1.52
N ALA A 324 16.16 -16.71 2.69
CA ALA A 324 17.07 -15.58 2.88
C ALA A 324 18.23 -15.96 3.83
N PRO A 325 19.33 -15.17 3.89
CA PRO A 325 20.47 -15.46 4.76
C PRO A 325 20.09 -15.70 6.23
N ARG A 326 20.61 -16.78 6.83
CA ARG A 326 20.24 -17.24 8.19
C ARG A 326 20.43 -16.20 9.29
N PHE A 327 21.35 -15.25 9.14
CA PHE A 327 21.57 -14.22 10.15
C PHE A 327 20.35 -13.28 10.32
N LEU A 328 19.51 -13.15 9.29
CA LEU A 328 18.29 -12.33 9.31
C LEU A 328 17.17 -12.98 10.15
N ALA A 329 17.26 -14.28 10.43
CA ALA A 329 16.30 -15.01 11.27
C ALA A 329 16.54 -14.82 12.77
N LYS A 330 17.66 -14.21 13.19
CA LYS A 330 18.02 -14.05 14.61
C LYS A 330 17.15 -12.97 15.27
N LEU A 331 16.54 -13.32 16.41
CA LEU A 331 15.77 -12.41 17.26
C LEU A 331 16.63 -11.89 18.42
N ASN A 332 16.40 -10.65 18.85
CA ASN A 332 16.94 -10.14 20.11
C ASN A 332 16.10 -10.62 21.31
N VAL A 333 16.53 -10.28 22.53
CA VAL A 333 15.82 -10.63 23.79
C VAL A 333 14.37 -10.10 23.88
N ARG A 334 14.01 -9.13 23.04
CA ARG A 334 12.65 -8.54 22.96
C ARG A 334 11.80 -9.18 21.86
N GLY A 335 12.33 -10.14 21.10
CA GLY A 335 11.63 -10.79 19.98
C GLY A 335 11.64 -9.99 18.68
N VAL A 336 12.60 -9.07 18.49
CA VAL A 336 12.73 -8.23 17.29
C VAL A 336 13.90 -8.72 16.41
N PRO A 337 13.70 -8.93 15.09
CA PRO A 337 14.77 -9.34 14.16
C PRO A 337 15.60 -8.13 13.71
N VAL A 338 16.53 -7.69 14.57
CA VAL A 338 17.32 -6.45 14.38
C VAL A 338 18.09 -6.44 13.06
N ALA A 339 18.68 -7.57 12.64
CA ALA A 339 19.42 -7.63 11.38
C ALA A 339 18.51 -7.37 10.16
N ALA A 340 17.31 -7.95 10.15
CA ALA A 340 16.31 -7.71 9.10
C ALA A 340 15.81 -6.25 9.10
N LEU A 341 15.64 -5.68 10.30
CA LEU A 341 15.27 -4.27 10.46
C LEU A 341 16.33 -3.33 9.88
N LEU A 342 17.61 -3.55 10.18
CA LEU A 342 18.71 -2.72 9.67
C LEU A 342 18.88 -2.83 8.15
N VAL A 343 18.77 -4.05 7.58
CA VAL A 343 18.83 -4.25 6.12
C VAL A 343 17.66 -3.55 5.42
N THR A 344 16.47 -3.59 6.02
CA THR A 344 15.31 -2.85 5.52
C THR A 344 15.51 -1.33 5.63
N GLY A 345 16.02 -0.86 6.76
CA GLY A 345 16.33 0.56 6.98
C GLY A 345 17.40 1.11 6.03
N ALA A 346 18.38 0.30 5.64
CA ALA A 346 19.38 0.67 4.65
C ALA A 346 18.77 0.99 3.28
N LEU A 347 17.73 0.24 2.85
CA LEU A 347 16.98 0.59 1.64
C LEU A 347 16.13 1.86 1.82
N GLY A 348 15.67 2.16 3.03
CA GLY A 348 15.04 3.44 3.36
C GLY A 348 15.92 4.66 3.05
N MET A 349 17.25 4.50 3.07
CA MET A 349 18.19 5.56 2.70
C MET A 349 18.12 5.96 1.21
N LEU A 350 17.39 5.24 0.37
CA LEU A 350 17.08 5.69 -1.00
C LEU A 350 16.36 7.05 -0.99
N ALA A 351 15.67 7.41 0.08
CA ALA A 351 15.09 8.73 0.27
C ALA A 351 16.14 9.86 0.22
N PHE A 352 17.40 9.58 0.56
CA PHE A 352 18.48 10.58 0.60
C PHE A 352 18.89 11.05 -0.79
N LEU A 353 18.53 10.29 -1.85
CA LEU A 353 18.68 10.70 -3.25
C LEU A 353 17.95 12.02 -3.53
N ALA A 354 16.94 12.38 -2.74
CA ALA A 354 16.23 13.65 -2.84
C ALA A 354 17.17 14.87 -2.74
N SER A 355 18.28 14.74 -1.99
CA SER A 355 19.29 15.80 -1.86
C SER A 355 20.08 16.07 -3.14
N PHE A 356 20.07 15.12 -4.09
CA PHE A 356 20.81 15.21 -5.36
C PHE A 356 19.89 15.47 -6.57
N PHE A 357 18.69 14.86 -6.57
CA PHE A 357 17.78 14.88 -7.72
C PHE A 357 16.51 15.71 -7.50
N GLY A 358 16.29 16.23 -6.28
CA GLY A 358 15.11 16.99 -5.90
C GLY A 358 14.03 16.13 -5.22
N ASP A 359 13.34 16.71 -4.23
CA ASP A 359 12.43 15.96 -3.36
C ASP A 359 11.20 15.40 -4.09
N GLY A 360 10.57 16.22 -4.93
CA GLY A 360 9.38 15.82 -5.68
C GLY A 360 9.69 14.72 -6.71
N VAL A 361 10.83 14.83 -7.40
CA VAL A 361 11.28 13.86 -8.40
C VAL A 361 11.52 12.50 -7.74
N VAL A 362 12.28 12.47 -6.64
CA VAL A 362 12.58 11.23 -5.93
C VAL A 362 11.34 10.63 -5.27
N TYR A 363 10.44 11.45 -4.74
CA TYR A 363 9.15 10.97 -4.25
C TYR A 363 8.35 10.25 -5.34
N VAL A 364 8.21 10.84 -6.54
CA VAL A 364 7.48 10.22 -7.66
C VAL A 364 8.17 8.93 -8.14
N TRP A 365 9.51 8.92 -8.22
CA TRP A 365 10.26 7.72 -8.57
C TRP A 365 10.03 6.56 -7.58
N LEU A 366 10.13 6.85 -6.28
CA LEU A 366 9.92 5.85 -5.23
C LEU A 366 8.46 5.39 -5.16
N LEU A 367 7.51 6.30 -5.34
CA LEU A 367 6.08 6.00 -5.41
C LEU A 367 5.79 5.02 -6.57
N ASN A 368 6.34 5.28 -7.76
CA ASN A 368 6.12 4.42 -8.91
C ASN A 368 6.82 3.07 -8.78
N ALA A 369 8.06 3.04 -8.29
CA ALA A 369 8.79 1.81 -8.03
C ALA A 369 8.08 0.92 -6.99
N SER A 370 7.59 1.53 -5.90
CA SER A 370 6.77 0.86 -4.90
C SER A 370 5.48 0.33 -5.52
N GLY A 371 4.68 1.20 -6.14
CA GLY A 371 3.40 0.82 -6.72
C GLY A 371 3.53 -0.30 -7.76
N MET A 372 4.53 -0.24 -8.65
CA MET A 372 4.83 -1.30 -9.62
C MET A 372 5.03 -2.65 -8.93
N SER A 373 5.85 -2.66 -7.88
CA SER A 373 6.09 -3.86 -7.07
C SER A 373 4.82 -4.34 -6.37
N GLY A 374 3.95 -3.43 -5.94
CA GLY A 374 2.65 -3.72 -5.34
C GLY A 374 1.69 -4.40 -6.31
N PHE A 375 1.60 -3.88 -7.54
CA PHE A 375 0.81 -4.51 -8.60
C PHE A 375 1.32 -5.91 -8.97
N ILE A 376 2.62 -6.16 -8.91
CA ILE A 376 3.17 -7.53 -9.07
C ILE A 376 2.69 -8.45 -7.94
N VAL A 377 2.66 -7.97 -6.68
CA VAL A 377 2.09 -8.75 -5.55
C VAL A 377 0.62 -9.04 -5.77
N TRP A 378 -0.16 -8.02 -6.12
CA TRP A 378 -1.60 -8.15 -6.35
C TRP A 378 -1.92 -9.08 -7.53
N LEU A 379 -1.12 -9.04 -8.60
CA LEU A 379 -1.21 -10.01 -9.69
C LEU A 379 -0.96 -11.44 -9.16
N GLY A 380 0.05 -11.62 -8.32
CA GLY A 380 0.33 -12.89 -7.64
C GLY A 380 -0.84 -13.39 -6.77
N ILE A 381 -1.50 -12.51 -6.03
CA ILE A 381 -2.70 -12.81 -5.23
C ILE A 381 -3.83 -13.30 -6.13
N ALA A 382 -4.13 -12.56 -7.20
CA ALA A 382 -5.24 -12.89 -8.10
C ALA A 382 -5.02 -14.22 -8.82
N ILE A 383 -3.79 -14.49 -9.30
CA ILE A 383 -3.40 -15.78 -9.89
C ILE A 383 -3.55 -16.90 -8.86
N SER A 384 -3.08 -16.68 -7.62
CA SER A 384 -3.16 -17.67 -6.55
C SER A 384 -4.60 -18.01 -6.20
N HIS A 385 -5.50 -17.03 -6.09
CA HIS A 385 -6.93 -17.28 -5.80
C HIS A 385 -7.63 -18.00 -6.95
N TYR A 386 -7.36 -17.56 -8.19
CA TYR A 386 -7.89 -18.22 -9.39
C TYR A 386 -7.54 -19.71 -9.41
N ARG A 387 -6.28 -20.03 -9.11
CA ARG A 387 -5.79 -21.41 -9.06
C ARG A 387 -6.25 -22.18 -7.84
N PHE A 388 -6.26 -21.57 -6.66
CA PHE A 388 -6.75 -22.14 -5.41
C PHE A 388 -8.17 -22.68 -5.58
N ARG A 389 -9.10 -21.83 -6.04
CA ARG A 389 -10.51 -22.21 -6.18
C ARG A 389 -10.72 -23.35 -7.17
N ARG A 390 -9.99 -23.34 -8.29
CA ARG A 390 -10.04 -24.41 -9.29
C ARG A 390 -9.46 -25.72 -8.74
N ALA A 391 -8.35 -25.65 -8.01
CA ALA A 391 -7.74 -26.80 -7.36
C ALA A 391 -8.68 -27.40 -6.30
N TYR A 392 -9.23 -26.56 -5.43
CA TYR A 392 -10.16 -26.93 -4.37
C TYR A 392 -11.35 -27.76 -4.89
N VAL A 393 -12.03 -27.28 -5.94
CA VAL A 393 -13.13 -28.01 -6.57
C VAL A 393 -12.65 -29.25 -7.30
N SER A 394 -11.51 -29.18 -8.02
CA SER A 394 -10.99 -30.33 -8.77
C SER A 394 -10.55 -31.51 -7.89
N GLN A 395 -10.18 -31.22 -6.63
CA GLN A 395 -9.81 -32.23 -5.63
C GLN A 395 -11.03 -32.75 -4.85
N GLY A 396 -12.25 -32.36 -5.23
CA GLY A 396 -13.51 -32.90 -4.68
C GLY A 396 -14.08 -32.16 -3.47
N HIS A 397 -13.47 -31.04 -3.05
CA HIS A 397 -13.99 -30.25 -1.93
C HIS A 397 -15.21 -29.43 -2.32
N LYS A 398 -16.13 -29.21 -1.37
CA LYS A 398 -17.34 -28.43 -1.58
C LYS A 398 -17.13 -26.99 -1.15
N LEU A 399 -17.67 -26.06 -1.93
CA LEU A 399 -17.54 -24.63 -1.68
C LEU A 399 -18.19 -24.19 -0.36
N GLU A 400 -19.18 -24.96 0.11
CA GLU A 400 -19.88 -24.75 1.38
C GLU A 400 -18.97 -24.93 2.61
N ASP A 401 -17.86 -25.66 2.46
CA ASP A 401 -16.90 -25.91 3.53
C ASP A 401 -15.99 -24.70 3.81
N LEU A 402 -16.02 -23.68 2.93
CA LEU A 402 -15.20 -22.47 3.06
C LEU A 402 -15.87 -21.47 4.01
N ALA A 403 -15.15 -21.07 5.06
CA ALA A 403 -15.61 -20.08 6.04
C ALA A 403 -15.93 -18.71 5.42
N TYR A 404 -15.30 -18.37 4.30
CA TYR A 404 -15.60 -17.18 3.52
C TYR A 404 -15.60 -17.52 2.04
N LEU A 405 -16.58 -16.99 1.31
CA LEU A 405 -16.77 -17.26 -0.11
C LEU A 405 -16.66 -15.96 -0.91
N ALA A 406 -15.68 -15.86 -1.81
CA ALA A 406 -15.64 -14.77 -2.77
C ALA A 406 -16.74 -14.97 -3.82
N LYS A 407 -17.82 -14.18 -3.70
CA LYS A 407 -19.07 -14.35 -4.46
C LYS A 407 -18.91 -14.25 -5.98
N TRP A 408 -17.95 -13.47 -6.47
CA TRP A 408 -17.80 -13.14 -7.88
C TRP A 408 -16.73 -13.99 -8.59
N PHE A 409 -16.46 -15.20 -8.10
CA PHE A 409 -15.53 -16.11 -8.79
C PHE A 409 -16.14 -16.66 -10.08
N PRO A 410 -15.43 -16.70 -11.23
CA PRO A 410 -14.03 -16.31 -11.45
C PRO A 410 -13.84 -14.86 -11.93
N PHE A 411 -14.93 -14.10 -12.13
CA PHE A 411 -14.88 -12.73 -12.65
C PHE A 411 -13.97 -11.81 -11.82
N GLY A 412 -14.10 -11.82 -10.50
CA GLY A 412 -13.34 -10.97 -9.58
C GLY A 412 -11.81 -11.08 -9.76
N PRO A 413 -11.20 -12.28 -9.58
CA PRO A 413 -9.76 -12.43 -9.78
C PRO A 413 -9.34 -12.18 -11.23
N ILE A 414 -10.15 -12.50 -12.25
CA ILE A 414 -9.82 -12.20 -13.66
C ILE A 414 -9.75 -10.70 -13.93
N LEU A 415 -10.75 -9.94 -13.46
CA LEU A 415 -10.76 -8.48 -13.58
C LEU A 415 -9.54 -7.88 -12.87
N ALA A 416 -9.23 -8.37 -11.67
CA ALA A 416 -8.07 -7.92 -10.92
C ALA A 416 -6.76 -8.17 -11.67
N MET A 417 -6.56 -9.37 -12.24
CA MET A 417 -5.40 -9.68 -13.06
C MET A 417 -5.29 -8.77 -14.28
N LEU A 418 -6.40 -8.58 -15.01
CA LEU A 418 -6.43 -7.76 -16.22
C LEU A 418 -6.07 -6.30 -15.90
N LEU A 419 -6.65 -5.73 -14.85
CA LEU A 419 -6.33 -4.36 -14.44
C LEU A 419 -4.88 -4.23 -13.97
N CYS A 420 -4.33 -5.21 -13.22
CA CYS A 420 -2.90 -5.20 -12.88
C CYS A 420 -2.01 -5.19 -14.12
N ILE A 421 -2.31 -6.02 -15.13
CA ILE A 421 -1.55 -6.09 -16.38
C ILE A 421 -1.65 -4.76 -17.14
N VAL A 422 -2.85 -4.17 -17.24
CA VAL A 422 -3.07 -2.87 -17.88
C VAL A 422 -2.29 -1.77 -17.16
N VAL A 423 -2.26 -1.76 -15.83
CA VAL A 423 -1.52 -0.75 -15.07
C VAL A 423 -0.02 -0.89 -15.28
N ILE A 424 0.51 -2.12 -15.19
CA ILE A 424 1.92 -2.43 -15.39
C ILE A 424 2.36 -2.04 -16.81
N GLY A 425 1.60 -2.43 -17.83
CA GLY A 425 1.90 -2.08 -19.23
C GLY A 425 1.68 -0.59 -19.55
N GLY A 426 0.67 0.03 -18.94
CA GLY A 426 0.27 1.40 -19.17
C GLY A 426 1.18 2.46 -18.53
N GLN A 427 2.08 2.09 -17.61
CA GLN A 427 2.99 3.05 -16.97
C GLN A 427 3.90 3.80 -17.94
N PHE A 428 4.22 3.20 -19.08
CA PHE A 428 5.01 3.83 -20.13
C PHE A 428 4.38 5.15 -20.63
N ILE A 429 3.05 5.29 -20.57
CA ILE A 429 2.34 6.51 -20.99
C ILE A 429 2.80 7.72 -20.17
N GLY A 430 3.08 7.55 -18.87
CA GLY A 430 3.57 8.62 -18.00
C GLY A 430 4.98 9.13 -18.37
N ALA A 431 5.76 8.34 -19.11
CA ALA A 431 7.09 8.73 -19.59
C ALA A 431 7.07 9.58 -20.87
N LEU A 432 5.93 9.63 -21.56
CA LEU A 432 5.75 10.39 -22.79
C LEU A 432 5.39 11.83 -22.44
N LYS A 433 6.39 12.72 -22.39
CA LYS A 433 6.20 14.16 -22.17
C LYS A 433 6.69 14.92 -23.40
N ASP A 434 5.81 15.74 -23.99
CA ASP A 434 6.13 16.66 -25.09
C ASP A 434 6.88 16.00 -26.27
N GLY A 435 6.51 14.77 -26.62
CA GLY A 435 7.14 14.00 -27.70
C GLY A 435 8.53 13.43 -27.37
N ARG A 436 8.99 13.54 -26.13
CA ARG A 436 10.24 12.96 -25.62
C ARG A 436 9.97 11.86 -24.61
N ILE A 437 10.89 10.89 -24.57
CA ILE A 437 10.85 9.78 -23.62
C ILE A 437 11.70 10.14 -22.40
N ASP A 438 11.08 10.20 -21.22
CA ASP A 438 11.79 10.32 -19.94
C ASP A 438 12.35 8.95 -19.51
N TRP A 439 13.59 8.68 -19.91
CA TRP A 439 14.28 7.42 -19.60
C TRP A 439 14.49 7.21 -18.09
N ALA A 440 14.68 8.29 -17.33
CA ALA A 440 14.87 8.19 -15.88
C ALA A 440 13.56 7.76 -15.20
N TYR A 441 12.43 8.34 -15.64
CA TYR A 441 11.09 7.92 -15.19
C TYR A 441 10.80 6.46 -15.54
N ILE A 442 11.11 6.02 -16.78
CA ILE A 442 10.91 4.61 -17.17
C ILE A 442 11.74 3.70 -16.29
N PHE A 443 13.04 3.97 -16.16
CA PHE A 443 13.93 3.15 -15.36
C PHE A 443 13.43 3.06 -13.91
N ALA A 444 13.13 4.19 -13.28
CA ALA A 444 12.62 4.22 -11.91
C ALA A 444 11.26 3.51 -11.75
N SER A 445 10.36 3.65 -12.71
CA SER A 445 9.02 3.05 -12.63
C SER A 445 9.03 1.54 -12.92
N TYR A 446 9.94 1.07 -13.78
CA TYR A 446 9.98 -0.33 -14.24
C TYR A 446 11.06 -1.19 -13.60
N ILE A 447 12.01 -0.64 -12.82
CA ILE A 447 13.11 -1.40 -12.19
C ILE A 447 12.65 -2.62 -11.38
N GLY A 448 11.44 -2.55 -10.81
CA GLY A 448 10.83 -3.67 -10.07
C GLY A 448 10.57 -4.91 -10.93
N ILE A 449 10.28 -4.77 -12.24
CA ILE A 449 9.98 -5.91 -13.11
C ILE A 449 11.24 -6.73 -13.41
N PRO A 450 12.36 -6.17 -13.92
CA PRO A 450 13.59 -6.92 -14.10
C PRO A 450 14.09 -7.55 -12.80
N LEU A 451 13.97 -6.84 -11.67
CA LEU A 451 14.37 -7.38 -10.36
C LEU A 451 13.52 -8.60 -9.99
N PHE A 452 12.20 -8.51 -10.09
CA PHE A 452 11.29 -9.64 -9.86
C PHE A 452 11.60 -10.82 -10.79
N LEU A 453 11.76 -10.56 -12.09
CA LEU A 453 12.05 -11.59 -13.08
C LEU A 453 13.42 -12.25 -12.83
N ALA A 454 14.44 -11.50 -12.44
CA ALA A 454 15.75 -12.04 -12.10
C ALA A 454 15.66 -12.99 -10.89
N ILE A 455 14.92 -12.61 -9.85
CA ILE A 455 14.69 -13.45 -8.66
C ILE A 455 13.89 -14.70 -9.03
N PHE A 456 12.81 -14.54 -9.80
CA PHE A 456 11.95 -15.63 -10.25
C PHE A 456 12.68 -16.63 -11.14
N ILE A 457 13.31 -16.15 -12.22
CA ILE A 457 14.03 -16.99 -13.18
C ILE A 457 15.27 -17.60 -12.54
N GLY A 458 16.01 -16.85 -11.72
CA GLY A 458 17.19 -17.35 -11.02
C GLY A 458 16.86 -18.50 -10.07
N HIS A 459 15.80 -18.36 -9.26
CA HIS A 459 15.33 -19.43 -8.39
C HIS A 459 14.80 -20.62 -9.21
N LYS A 460 14.03 -20.35 -10.26
CA LYS A 460 13.46 -21.38 -11.14
C LYS A 460 14.54 -22.19 -11.86
N TRP A 461 15.61 -21.56 -12.31
CA TRP A 461 16.73 -22.25 -12.94
C TRP A 461 17.51 -23.10 -11.93
N LYS A 462 17.81 -22.56 -10.75
CA LYS A 462 18.55 -23.26 -9.70
C LYS A 462 17.82 -24.50 -9.18
N TYR A 463 16.51 -24.38 -8.91
CA TYR A 463 15.71 -25.44 -8.29
C TYR A 463 14.83 -26.20 -9.28
N ARG A 464 14.86 -25.85 -10.57
CA ARG A 464 14.10 -26.47 -11.66
C ARG A 464 12.61 -26.66 -11.32
N THR A 465 12.02 -25.66 -10.67
CA THR A 465 10.62 -25.73 -10.26
C THR A 465 9.70 -25.69 -11.49
N ARG A 466 8.52 -26.31 -11.36
CA ARG A 466 7.47 -26.25 -12.38
C ARG A 466 6.19 -25.70 -11.78
N MET A 467 5.35 -25.18 -12.67
CA MET A 467 3.99 -24.82 -12.33
C MET A 467 3.25 -26.10 -11.91
N LEU A 468 2.62 -26.08 -10.74
CA LEU A 468 1.89 -27.22 -10.20
C LEU A 468 0.67 -27.51 -11.10
N THR A 469 0.24 -28.75 -11.18
CA THR A 469 -1.10 -29.08 -11.69
C THR A 469 -2.16 -28.78 -10.63
N LEU A 470 -3.45 -28.79 -10.99
CA LEU A 470 -4.51 -28.55 -10.00
C LEU A 470 -4.58 -29.65 -8.92
N ALA A 471 -4.20 -30.89 -9.28
CA ALA A 471 -4.12 -32.01 -8.34
C ALA A 471 -2.90 -31.93 -7.41
N GLU A 472 -1.82 -31.29 -7.84
CA GLU A 472 -0.59 -31.11 -7.03
C GLU A 472 -0.66 -29.90 -6.08
N CYS A 473 -1.68 -29.05 -6.20
CA CYS A 473 -1.87 -27.92 -5.30
C CYS A 473 -2.08 -28.42 -3.86
N LYS A 474 -1.24 -27.93 -2.94
CA LYS A 474 -1.29 -28.34 -1.52
C LYS A 474 -2.35 -27.56 -0.75
N LEU A 475 -3.50 -28.18 -0.49
CA LEU A 475 -4.62 -27.56 0.23
C LEU A 475 -4.52 -27.69 1.76
N ASP A 476 -3.74 -28.65 2.27
CA ASP A 476 -3.66 -28.93 3.71
C ASP A 476 -3.09 -27.75 4.52
N PRO A 477 -3.75 -27.29 5.59
CA PRO A 477 -3.30 -26.13 6.37
C PRO A 477 -1.96 -26.29 7.12
N GLU A 478 -1.38 -27.49 7.21
CA GLU A 478 -0.23 -27.78 8.08
C GLU A 478 0.90 -28.54 7.35
N GLU A 479 2.11 -27.99 7.44
CA GLU A 479 3.38 -28.71 7.68
C GLU A 479 4.23 -27.84 8.60
#